data_AF-A0A0V0HB15-F1
#
_entry.id   AF-A0A0V0HB15-F1
#
_cell.length_a   1.000
_cell.length_b   1.000
_cell.length_c   1.000
_cell.angle_alpha   90.00
_cell.angle_beta   90.00
_cell.angle_gamma   90.00
#
_symmetry.space_group_name_H-M   'P 1'
#
loop_
_entity.id
_entity.type
_entity.pdbx_description
1 polymer ?
#
loop_
_entity_poly.entity_id
_entity_poly.type
_entity_poly.pdbx_seq_one_letter_code
_entity_poly.pdbx_strand_id
1 'polypeptide(L)'
;MRQKGHIFDGFVILVFLLSVSTITKATEGKDGFKQCEHIVKQWASSSLDLEVKNDKHVLQNLLFFLHVPRTGGRTYFHCFLKKLYASSLECPRSYDKLRIDPR
;
A
#
# COMPACT_ATOMS: atom_id res chain seq x y z
N MET A 1 9.13 -43.11 30.40
CA MET A 1 8.94 -42.45 29.08
C MET A 1 8.42 -41.00 29.21
N ARG A 2 8.92 -40.18 30.14
CA ARG A 2 8.32 -38.84 30.44
C ARG A 2 9.23 -37.64 30.15
N GLN A 3 10.51 -37.87 29.82
CA GLN A 3 11.51 -36.81 29.67
C GLN A 3 11.65 -36.25 28.24
N LYS A 4 11.29 -37.03 27.22
CA LYS A 4 11.42 -36.62 25.80
C LYS A 4 10.40 -35.56 25.38
N GLY A 5 9.23 -35.48 26.04
CA GLY A 5 8.18 -34.51 25.73
C GLY A 5 8.57 -33.07 26.05
N HIS A 6 9.21 -32.83 27.21
CA HIS A 6 9.63 -31.49 27.63
C HIS A 6 10.74 -30.88 26.75
N ILE A 7 11.62 -31.73 26.21
CA ILE A 7 12.71 -31.29 25.31
C ILE A 7 12.12 -30.87 23.95
N PHE A 8 11.13 -31.63 23.46
CA PHE A 8 10.45 -31.31 22.20
C PHE A 8 9.62 -30.03 22.33
N ASP A 9 8.89 -29.85 23.42
CA ASP A 9 8.11 -28.64 23.70
C ASP A 9 9.01 -27.39 23.80
N GLY A 10 10.14 -27.51 24.50
CA GLY A 10 11.12 -26.42 24.60
C GLY A 10 11.70 -26.03 23.24
N PHE A 11 11.93 -27.00 22.36
CA PHE A 11 12.45 -26.74 21.01
C PHE A 11 11.39 -26.06 20.13
N VAL A 12 10.12 -26.47 20.21
CA VAL A 12 9.02 -25.85 19.47
C VAL A 12 8.80 -24.40 19.93
N ILE A 13 8.83 -24.14 21.25
CA ILE A 13 8.71 -22.78 21.80
C ILE A 13 9.89 -21.92 21.36
N LEU A 14 11.11 -22.45 21.35
CA LEU A 14 12.29 -21.72 20.90
C LEU A 14 12.23 -21.36 19.41
N VAL A 15 11.79 -22.29 18.56
CA VAL A 15 11.57 -22.04 17.12
C VAL A 15 10.48 -20.99 16.91
N PHE A 16 9.40 -21.04 17.69
CA PHE A 16 8.30 -20.06 17.60
C PHE A 16 8.78 -18.65 17.99
N LEU A 17 9.54 -18.52 19.09
CA LEU A 17 10.12 -17.25 19.55
C LEU A 17 11.14 -16.66 18.55
N LEU A 18 11.93 -17.51 17.89
CA LEU A 18 12.86 -17.07 16.85
C LEU A 18 12.14 -16.58 15.58
N SER A 19 10.98 -17.15 15.24
CA SER A 19 10.20 -16.71 14.07
C SER A 19 9.51 -15.35 14.25
N VAL A 20 9.26 -14.93 15.50
CA VAL A 20 8.52 -13.69 15.82
C VAL A 20 9.41 -12.43 15.78
N SER A 21 10.73 -12.58 15.62
CA SER A 21 11.68 -11.47 15.77
C SER A 21 12.02 -10.71 14.47
N THR A 22 11.20 -10.75 13.42
CA THR A 22 11.32 -9.78 12.32
C THR A 22 10.62 -8.47 12.68
N ILE A 23 11.10 -7.81 13.73
CA ILE A 23 10.78 -6.41 13.96
C ILE A 23 11.62 -5.63 12.95
N THR A 24 11.02 -5.26 11.82
CA THR A 24 11.57 -4.27 10.90
C THR A 24 11.83 -3.00 11.69
N LYS A 25 13.09 -2.78 12.07
CA LYS A 25 13.52 -1.48 12.57
C LYS A 25 13.37 -0.49 11.42
N ALA A 26 12.36 0.36 11.49
CA ALA A 26 12.32 1.58 10.70
C ALA A 26 13.47 2.46 11.21
N THR A 27 14.64 2.33 10.57
CA THR A 27 15.73 3.29 10.74
C THR A 27 15.21 4.61 10.18
N GLU A 28 14.95 5.59 11.06
CA GLU A 28 14.79 7.01 10.71
C GLU A 28 16.14 7.60 10.26
N GLY A 29 16.76 6.98 9.26
CA GLY A 29 17.92 7.49 8.57
C GLY A 29 17.49 8.08 7.23
N LYS A 30 18.28 9.00 6.66
CA LYS A 30 18.13 9.50 5.28
C LYS A 30 17.92 8.38 4.24
N ASP A 31 18.43 7.19 4.54
CA ASP A 31 18.26 5.98 3.75
C ASP A 31 16.80 5.45 3.75
N GLY A 32 16.15 5.41 4.92
CA GLY A 32 14.76 4.97 5.05
C GLY A 32 13.77 5.85 4.31
N PHE A 33 14.00 7.17 4.29
CA PHE A 33 13.18 8.09 3.48
C PHE A 33 13.33 7.80 1.99
N LYS A 34 14.56 7.65 1.49
CA LYS A 34 14.80 7.34 0.07
C LYS A 34 14.24 5.99 -0.33
N GLN A 35 14.36 4.99 0.54
CA GLN A 35 13.79 3.67 0.32
C GLN A 35 12.27 3.72 0.27
N CYS A 36 11.63 4.44 1.20
CA CYS A 36 10.18 4.66 1.19
C CYS A 36 9.74 5.39 -0.08
N GLU A 37 10.42 6.49 -0.44
CA GLU A 37 10.16 7.24 -1.67
C GLU A 37 10.25 6.33 -2.90
N HIS A 38 11.28 5.49 -2.97
CA HIS A 38 11.46 4.55 -4.07
C HIS A 38 10.33 3.52 -4.12
N ILE A 39 9.98 2.90 -2.99
CA ILE A 39 8.88 1.91 -2.90
C ILE A 39 7.55 2.55 -3.35
N VAL A 40 7.27 3.76 -2.86
CA VAL A 40 6.05 4.50 -3.17
C VAL A 40 5.98 4.87 -4.65
N LYS A 41 7.09 5.33 -5.25
CA LYS A 41 7.16 5.62 -6.69
C LYS A 41 7.03 4.36 -7.54
N GLN A 42 7.69 3.27 -7.15
CA GLN A 42 7.61 1.99 -7.85
C GLN A 42 6.19 1.41 -7.82
N TRP A 43 5.50 1.50 -6.69
CA TRP A 43 4.08 1.14 -6.60
C TRP A 43 3.24 2.01 -7.55
N ALA A 44 3.42 3.33 -7.52
CA ALA A 44 2.69 4.26 -8.38
C ALA A 44 2.87 3.94 -9.86
N SER A 45 4.09 3.71 -10.33
CA SER A 45 4.35 3.35 -11.74
C SER A 45 3.74 2.01 -12.13
N SER A 46 3.80 1.00 -11.24
CA SER A 46 3.20 -0.31 -11.52
C SER A 46 1.68 -0.27 -11.65
N SER A 47 1.01 0.69 -10.98
CA SER A 47 -0.43 0.90 -11.14
C SER A 47 -0.79 1.53 -12.49
N LEU A 48 0.11 2.33 -13.07
CA LEU A 48 -0.12 3.05 -14.34
C LEU A 48 0.12 2.18 -15.57
N ASP A 49 1.04 1.21 -15.51
CA ASP A 49 1.32 0.31 -16.65
C ASP A 49 0.10 -0.55 -17.07
N LEU A 50 -0.89 -0.71 -16.18
CA LEU A 50 -2.18 -1.34 -16.50
C LEU A 50 -3.12 -0.43 -17.31
N GLU A 51 -2.88 0.88 -17.31
CA GLU A 51 -3.80 1.92 -17.82
C GLU A 51 -3.58 2.25 -19.32
N VAL A 52 -2.37 2.08 -19.85
CA VAL A 52 -1.95 2.70 -21.14
C VAL A 52 -2.39 1.94 -22.39
N LYS A 53 -2.93 0.71 -22.29
CA LYS A 53 -3.14 -0.12 -23.50
C LYS A 53 -4.34 0.28 -24.36
N ASN A 54 -5.20 1.18 -23.89
CA ASN A 54 -6.29 1.76 -24.67
C ASN A 54 -6.78 2.98 -23.89
N ASP A 55 -6.89 4.17 -24.51
CA ASP A 55 -7.40 5.44 -23.94
C ASP A 55 -8.81 5.39 -23.28
N LYS A 56 -9.35 4.19 -23.10
CA LYS A 56 -10.50 3.89 -22.26
C LYS A 56 -9.98 3.67 -20.85
N HIS A 57 -10.11 4.69 -20.00
CA HIS A 57 -10.02 4.53 -18.55
C HIS A 57 -11.07 3.53 -18.08
N VAL A 58 -10.70 2.24 -18.07
CA VAL A 58 -11.52 1.16 -17.52
C VAL A 58 -11.56 1.35 -16.01
N LEU A 59 -12.74 1.22 -15.39
CA LEU A 59 -12.95 1.38 -13.94
C LEU A 59 -11.90 0.64 -13.09
N GLN A 60 -11.41 -0.52 -13.56
CA GLN A 60 -10.42 -1.35 -12.86
C GLN A 60 -9.03 -0.72 -12.76
N ASN A 61 -8.72 0.26 -13.61
CA ASN A 61 -7.44 0.95 -13.65
C ASN A 61 -7.46 2.27 -12.89
N LEU A 62 -8.59 2.62 -12.24
CA LEU A 62 -8.73 3.87 -11.50
C LEU A 62 -8.39 3.66 -10.02
N LEU A 63 -7.58 4.56 -9.47
CA LEU A 63 -7.40 4.68 -8.03
C LEU A 63 -8.62 5.38 -7.41
N PHE A 64 -9.42 4.64 -6.65
CA PHE A 64 -10.50 5.23 -5.86
C PHE A 64 -9.98 5.67 -4.49
N PHE A 65 -10.02 6.97 -4.23
CA PHE A 65 -9.75 7.52 -2.92
C PHE A 65 -11.06 7.78 -2.16
N LEU A 66 -11.39 6.86 -1.24
CA LEU A 66 -12.53 7.02 -0.34
C LEU A 66 -12.18 7.99 0.78
N HIS A 67 -12.63 9.24 0.66
CA HIS A 67 -12.47 10.23 1.71
C HIS A 67 -13.51 10.05 2.83
N VAL A 68 -13.06 9.56 3.99
CA VAL A 68 -13.86 9.52 5.22
C VAL A 68 -13.73 10.84 5.99
N PRO A 69 -14.82 11.48 6.46
CA PRO A 69 -14.73 12.72 7.21
C PRO A 69 -13.84 12.63 8.45
N ARG A 70 -13.12 13.71 8.76
CA ARG A 70 -12.23 13.86 9.93
C ARG A 70 -11.02 12.92 10.00
N THR A 71 -10.70 12.18 8.94
CA THR A 71 -9.46 11.36 8.87
C THR A 71 -8.27 12.08 8.23
N GLY A 72 -8.38 13.38 8.02
CA GLY A 72 -7.33 14.17 7.35
C GLY A 72 -7.19 13.85 5.86
N GLY A 73 -8.17 13.22 5.23
CA GLY A 73 -8.04 12.82 3.83
C GLY A 73 -7.87 13.97 2.83
N ARG A 74 -8.32 15.19 3.16
CA ARG A 74 -7.96 16.40 2.38
C ARG A 74 -6.44 16.63 2.37
N THR A 75 -5.80 16.49 3.52
CA THR A 75 -4.35 16.62 3.66
C THR A 75 -3.64 15.48 2.97
N TYR A 76 -4.11 14.24 3.13
CA TYR A 76 -3.57 13.08 2.42
C TYR A 76 -3.62 13.27 0.89
N PHE A 77 -4.76 13.69 0.35
CA PHE A 77 -4.89 13.96 -1.07
C PHE A 77 -3.89 15.03 -1.55
N HIS A 78 -3.84 16.19 -0.89
CA HIS A 78 -2.99 17.29 -1.32
C HIS A 78 -1.49 17.04 -1.13
N CYS A 79 -1.10 16.42 -0.02
CA CYS A 79 0.30 16.23 0.32
C CYS A 79 0.90 14.97 -0.32
N PHE A 80 0.08 13.94 -0.54
CA PHE A 80 0.55 12.64 -1.02
C PHE A 80 0.07 12.37 -2.44
N LEU A 81 -1.23 12.11 -2.65
CA LEU A 81 -1.76 11.66 -3.94
C LEU A 81 -1.52 12.66 -5.07
N LYS A 82 -1.76 13.95 -4.82
CA LYS A 82 -1.57 15.02 -5.81
C LYS A 82 -0.11 15.21 -6.23
N LYS A 83 0.84 14.85 -5.37
CA LYS A 83 2.27 14.88 -5.70
C LYS A 83 2.76 13.60 -6.37
N LEU A 84 2.05 12.49 -6.16
CA LEU A 84 2.43 11.17 -6.62
C LEU A 84 2.13 10.97 -8.11
N TYR A 85 1.02 11.55 -8.60
CA TYR A 85 0.57 11.41 -9.99
C TYR A 85 0.71 12.74 -10.76
N ALA A 86 1.00 12.65 -12.04
CA ALA A 86 1.00 13.82 -12.93
C ALA A 86 -0.43 14.35 -13.13
N SER A 87 -0.57 15.67 -13.29
CA SER A 87 -1.87 16.30 -13.54
C SER A 87 -2.55 15.82 -14.82
N SER A 88 -1.79 15.30 -15.79
CA SER A 88 -2.32 14.70 -17.02
C SER A 88 -3.06 13.38 -16.79
N LEU A 89 -2.81 12.72 -15.65
CA LEU A 89 -3.46 11.47 -15.25
C LEU A 89 -4.71 11.73 -14.39
N GLU A 90 -4.94 12.98 -13.96
CA GLU A 90 -6.14 13.34 -13.23
C GLU A 90 -7.36 13.20 -14.16
N CYS A 91 -8.35 12.42 -13.71
CA CYS A 91 -9.60 12.29 -14.45
C CYS A 91 -10.30 13.65 -14.57
N PRO A 92 -10.72 14.06 -15.78
CA PRO A 92 -11.60 15.22 -15.92
C PRO A 92 -12.92 14.89 -15.22
N ARG A 93 -13.24 15.64 -14.15
CA ARG A 93 -14.39 15.46 -13.24
C ARG A 93 -14.46 14.03 -12.65
N SER A 94 -13.86 13.87 -11.48
CA SER A 94 -13.74 12.63 -10.69
C SER A 94 -15.02 11.81 -10.50
N TYR A 95 -16.20 12.41 -10.62
CA TYR A 95 -17.50 11.74 -10.41
C TYR A 95 -18.23 11.35 -11.70
N ASP A 96 -17.87 11.92 -12.85
CA ASP A 96 -18.65 11.71 -14.09
C ASP A 96 -18.49 10.28 -14.63
N LYS A 97 -17.36 9.61 -14.34
CA LYS A 97 -17.09 8.21 -14.70
C LYS A 97 -17.59 7.20 -13.67
N LEU A 98 -18.09 7.65 -12.52
CA LEU A 98 -18.47 6.84 -11.35
C LEU A 98 -19.98 6.53 -11.30
N ARG A 99 -20.68 6.54 -12.44
CA ARG A 99 -22.05 6.04 -12.52
C ARG A 99 -22.04 4.51 -12.43
N ILE A 100 -21.86 4.01 -11.22
CA ILE A 100 -22.02 2.60 -10.87
C ILE A 100 -23.53 2.37 -10.74
N ASP A 101 -24.11 1.55 -11.62
CA ASP A 101 -25.47 1.05 -11.43
C ASP A 101 -25.41 -0.08 -10.39
N PRO A 102 -26.01 0.09 -9.20
CA PRO A 102 -25.94 -0.91 -8.13
C PRO A 102 -26.92 -2.09 -8.33
N ARG A 103 -27.63 -2.15 -9.47
CA ARG A 103 -28.71 -3.12 -9.71
C ARG A 103 -28.21 -4.48 -10.22
#